data_AF-Q3V5K6-F1
#
_entry.id   AF-Q3V5K6-F1
#
_cell.length_a   1.000
_cell.length_b   1.000
_cell.length_c   1.000
_cell.angle_alpha   90.00
_cell.angle_beta   90.00
_cell.angle_gamma   90.00
#
_symmetry.space_group_name_H-M   'P 1'
#
loop_
_entity.id
_entity.type
_entity.pdbx_description
1 polymer ?
#
loop_
_entity_poly.entity_id
_entity_poly.type
_entity_poly.pdbx_seq_one_letter_code
_entity_poly.pdbx_strand_id
1 'polypeptide(L)'
;MYLPILLLITAVAIEAKSRYPDPPVFPSPVTYPSICYLPPDSALCDFSANTPDNLSTRYYFDVATQECYPFGVQKCGGNQNQFNNRSECQQFCRSSESS
;
A
#
# COMPACT_ATOMS: atom_id res chain seq x y z
N MET A 1 17.88 -31.09 -47.43
CA MET A 1 18.32 -31.75 -46.18
C MET A 1 18.21 -30.84 -44.94
N TYR A 2 18.32 -29.52 -45.05
CA TYR A 2 18.27 -28.61 -43.89
C TYR A 2 16.87 -28.38 -43.30
N LEU A 3 15.82 -28.33 -44.14
CA LEU A 3 14.43 -28.13 -43.72
C LEU A 3 13.94 -29.09 -42.60
N PRO A 4 14.12 -30.43 -42.69
CA PRO A 4 13.66 -31.33 -41.62
C PRO A 4 14.40 -31.13 -40.29
N ILE A 5 15.70 -30.80 -40.34
CA ILE A 5 16.50 -30.54 -39.12
C ILE A 5 16.00 -29.26 -38.44
N LEU A 6 15.69 -28.21 -39.22
CA LEU A 6 15.13 -26.97 -38.70
C LEU A 6 13.77 -27.19 -37.99
N LEU A 7 12.90 -28.02 -38.57
CA LEU A 7 11.61 -28.35 -37.95
C LEU A 7 11.79 -29.05 -36.60
N LEU A 8 12.71 -30.01 -36.49
CA LEU A 8 12.98 -30.71 -35.22
C LEU A 8 13.49 -29.78 -34.13
N ILE A 9 14.44 -28.88 -34.43
CA ILE A 9 14.96 -27.95 -33.40
C ILE A 9 13.88 -26.98 -32.91
N THR A 10 13.00 -26.51 -33.80
CA THR A 10 11.88 -25.65 -33.38
C THR A 10 10.88 -26.41 -32.52
N ALA A 11 10.55 -27.66 -32.86
CA ALA A 11 9.67 -28.50 -32.05
C ALA A 11 10.23 -28.72 -30.64
N VAL A 12 11.53 -29.03 -30.50
CA VAL A 12 12.17 -29.21 -29.19
C VAL A 12 12.17 -27.91 -28.36
N ALA A 13 12.41 -26.75 -28.99
CA ALA A 13 12.37 -25.46 -28.28
C ALA A 13 10.95 -25.09 -27.83
N ILE A 14 9.94 -25.36 -28.65
CA ILE A 14 8.52 -25.17 -28.30
C ILE A 14 8.16 -26.09 -27.11
N GLU A 15 8.56 -27.37 -27.15
CA GLU A 15 8.35 -28.30 -26.03
C GLU A 15 9.02 -27.83 -24.74
N ALA A 16 10.25 -27.30 -24.81
CA ALA A 16 10.97 -26.80 -23.65
C ALA A 16 10.26 -25.61 -22.98
N LYS A 17 9.79 -24.64 -23.77
CA LYS A 17 9.01 -23.50 -23.24
C LYS A 17 7.66 -23.96 -22.65
N SER A 18 7.01 -24.95 -23.28
CA SER A 18 5.75 -25.51 -22.79
C SER A 18 5.90 -26.31 -21.50
N ARG A 19 7.05 -26.98 -21.28
CA ARG A 19 7.30 -27.77 -20.07
C ARG A 19 7.74 -26.92 -18.88
N TYR A 20 8.26 -25.72 -19.10
CA TYR A 20 8.64 -24.85 -18.00
C TYR A 20 7.41 -24.10 -17.50
N PRO A 21 6.97 -24.28 -16.23
CA PRO A 21 5.91 -23.46 -15.69
C PRO A 21 6.36 -21.99 -15.72
N ASP A 22 5.46 -21.08 -16.06
CA ASP A 22 5.80 -19.65 -15.95
C ASP A 22 6.24 -19.35 -14.50
N PRO A 23 7.24 -18.47 -14.31
CA PRO A 23 7.64 -18.06 -12.98
C PRO A 23 6.42 -17.58 -12.18
N PRO A 24 6.34 -17.86 -10.88
CA PRO A 24 5.28 -17.30 -10.06
C PRO A 24 5.31 -15.77 -10.18
N VAL A 25 4.18 -15.17 -10.56
CA VAL A 25 4.02 -13.72 -10.60
C VAL A 25 3.83 -13.24 -9.17
N PHE A 26 4.85 -12.60 -8.60
CA PHE A 26 4.72 -11.89 -7.33
C PHE A 26 4.22 -10.46 -7.60
N PRO A 27 3.23 -9.97 -6.86
CA PRO A 27 2.90 -8.55 -6.91
C PRO A 27 4.12 -7.73 -6.48
N SER A 28 4.34 -6.59 -7.13
CA SER A 28 5.33 -5.62 -6.67
C SER A 28 5.01 -5.19 -5.24
N PRO A 29 6.02 -4.91 -4.39
CA PRO A 29 5.77 -4.29 -3.10
C PRO A 29 4.96 -3.02 -3.28
N VAL A 30 3.79 -2.96 -2.64
CA VAL A 30 2.98 -1.75 -2.62
C VAL A 30 3.70 -0.71 -1.78
N THR A 31 3.91 0.48 -2.35
CA THR A 31 4.59 1.58 -1.67
C THR A 31 3.66 2.78 -1.59
N TYR A 32 3.67 3.47 -0.46
CA TYR A 32 2.80 4.61 -0.18
C TYR A 32 3.63 5.89 0.00
N PRO A 33 3.01 7.09 -0.05
CA PRO A 33 3.65 8.31 0.43
C PRO A 33 4.21 8.13 1.85
N SER A 34 5.36 8.72 2.16
CA SER A 34 6.03 8.56 3.46
C SER A 34 5.15 8.90 4.66
N ILE A 35 4.24 9.87 4.49
CA ILE A 35 3.25 10.27 5.49
C ILE A 35 2.35 9.08 5.90
N CYS A 36 1.99 8.22 4.95
CA CYS A 36 1.08 7.08 5.19
C CYS A 36 1.72 5.96 6.01
N TYR A 37 3.05 5.96 6.16
CA TYR A 37 3.77 5.01 7.03
C TYR A 37 3.87 5.48 8.49
N LEU A 38 3.50 6.73 8.79
CA LEU A 38 3.58 7.25 10.15
C LEU A 38 2.50 6.59 11.02
N PRO A 39 2.79 6.24 12.28
CA PRO A 39 1.79 5.67 13.18
C PRO A 39 0.68 6.70 13.48
N PRO A 40 -0.54 6.27 13.84
CA PRO A 40 -1.54 7.19 14.36
C PRO A 40 -1.02 7.88 15.63
N ASP A 41 -1.07 9.21 15.66
CA ASP A 41 -0.67 10.01 16.81
C ASP A 41 -1.85 10.84 17.30
N SER A 42 -2.37 10.48 18.47
CA SER A 42 -3.49 11.20 19.13
C SER A 42 -3.12 12.60 19.62
N ALA A 43 -1.86 13.00 19.51
CA ALA A 43 -1.39 14.35 19.81
C ALA A 43 -1.69 14.75 21.27
N LEU A 44 -1.43 13.85 22.23
CA LEU A 44 -1.76 14.08 23.64
C LEU A 44 -0.89 15.21 24.22
N CYS A 45 -1.52 16.33 24.57
CA CYS A 45 -0.85 17.46 25.18
C CYS A 45 -1.14 17.56 26.68
N ASP A 46 -0.15 18.07 27.43
CA ASP A 46 -0.17 18.19 28.89
C ASP A 46 -1.42 18.91 29.44
N PHE A 47 -1.99 19.84 28.67
CA PHE A 47 -3.14 20.64 29.13
C PHE A 47 -4.46 19.87 29.14
N SER A 48 -4.56 18.73 28.44
CA SER A 48 -5.85 18.06 28.23
C SER A 48 -5.74 16.59 27.85
N ALA A 49 -4.64 15.90 28.19
CA ALA A 49 -4.37 14.53 27.73
C ALA A 49 -5.48 13.50 28.05
N ASN A 50 -6.37 13.79 29.01
CA ASN A 50 -7.32 12.79 29.54
C ASN A 50 -8.80 13.15 29.36
N THR A 51 -9.15 14.18 28.59
CA THR A 51 -10.58 14.52 28.34
C THR A 51 -11.01 14.07 26.93
N PRO A 52 -11.88 13.05 26.80
CA PRO A 52 -12.44 12.64 25.51
C PRO A 52 -13.14 13.79 24.76
N ASP A 53 -13.69 14.76 25.49
CA ASP A 53 -14.48 15.88 24.95
C ASP A 53 -13.69 16.80 24.01
N ASN A 54 -12.35 16.75 24.04
CA ASN A 54 -11.48 17.59 23.21
C ASN A 54 -10.91 16.86 21.99
N LEU A 55 -11.35 15.62 21.72
CA LEU A 55 -10.88 14.83 20.58
C LEU A 55 -11.70 15.14 19.32
N SER A 56 -11.00 15.37 18.21
CA SER A 56 -11.58 15.41 16.88
C SER A 56 -11.37 14.06 16.19
N THR A 57 -12.41 13.52 15.55
CA THR A 57 -12.27 12.31 14.74
C THR A 57 -11.48 12.63 13.48
N ARG A 58 -10.41 11.87 13.26
CA ARG A 58 -9.56 11.90 12.07
C ARG A 58 -9.38 10.50 11.53
N TYR A 59 -8.78 10.38 10.35
CA TYR A 59 -8.46 9.10 9.74
C TYR A 59 -6.96 8.97 9.53
N TYR A 60 -6.39 7.81 9.83
CA TYR A 60 -5.01 7.47 9.51
C TYR A 60 -5.01 6.26 8.57
N PHE A 61 -4.01 6.17 7.71
CA PHE A 61 -3.80 5.02 6.85
C PHE A 61 -2.99 3.96 7.59
N ASP A 62 -3.50 2.74 7.61
CA ASP A 62 -2.79 1.56 8.08
C ASP A 62 -2.26 0.76 6.89
N VAL A 63 -0.94 0.77 6.72
CA VAL A 63 -0.25 0.12 5.61
C VAL A 63 -0.37 -1.40 5.64
N ALA A 64 -0.62 -2.01 6.81
CA ALA A 64 -0.73 -3.46 6.94
C ALA A 64 -2.07 -3.97 6.40
N THR A 65 -3.14 -3.20 6.62
CA THR A 65 -4.49 -3.50 6.15
C THR A 65 -4.84 -2.79 4.84
N GLN A 66 -4.04 -1.80 4.44
CA GLN A 66 -4.25 -0.92 3.28
C GLN A 66 -5.55 -0.11 3.38
N GLU A 67 -5.97 0.16 4.62
CA GLU A 67 -7.24 0.80 4.95
C GLU A 67 -7.06 2.02 5.83
N CYS A 68 -8.05 2.92 5.77
CA CYS A 68 -8.09 4.11 6.61
C CYS A 68 -9.04 3.90 7.80
N TYR A 69 -8.53 4.05 9.02
CA TYR A 69 -9.31 3.88 10.25
C TYR A 69 -9.53 5.21 10.98
N PRO A 70 -10.71 5.40 11.60
CA PRO A 70 -10.96 6.57 12.43
C PRO A 70 -10.18 6.47 13.74
N PHE A 71 -9.69 7.61 14.23
CA PHE A 71 -9.07 7.75 15.54
C PHE A 71 -9.30 9.15 16.11
N GLY A 72 -9.18 9.29 17.43
CA GLY A 72 -9.30 10.57 18.12
C GLY A 72 -7.95 11.28 18.21
N VAL A 73 -7.95 12.57 17.86
CA VAL A 73 -6.76 13.43 17.97
C VAL A 73 -7.10 14.70 18.74
N GLN A 74 -6.15 15.19 19.51
CA GLN A 74 -6.23 16.55 20.03
C GLN A 74 -5.77 17.54 18.95
N LYS A 75 -6.09 18.82 19.14
CA LYS A 75 -5.74 19.88 18.17
C LYS A 75 -4.27 20.32 18.23
N CYS A 76 -3.43 19.66 19.01
CA CYS A 76 -2.12 20.16 19.38
C CYS A 76 -1.02 19.16 18.98
N GLY A 77 -0.41 19.37 17.81
CA GLY A 77 0.64 18.48 17.31
C GLY A 77 0.08 17.25 16.62
N GLY A 78 0.72 16.10 16.83
CA GLY A 78 0.50 14.92 16.01
C GLY A 78 1.31 14.95 14.72
N ASN A 79 1.26 13.86 13.98
CA ASN A 79 1.88 13.76 12.67
C ASN A 79 0.86 13.90 11.53
N GLN A 80 1.35 13.84 10.29
CA GLN A 80 0.55 14.12 9.08
C GLN A 80 -0.30 12.94 8.61
N ASN A 81 -0.21 11.74 9.22
CA ASN A 81 -1.12 10.63 8.92
C ASN A 81 -2.47 10.86 9.60
N GLN A 82 -3.10 11.97 9.24
CA GLN A 82 -4.26 12.53 9.89
C GLN A 82 -5.11 13.29 8.86
N PHE A 83 -6.16 12.65 8.37
CA PHE A 83 -7.04 13.19 7.34
C PHE A 83 -8.43 13.50 7.90
N ASN A 84 -9.18 14.40 7.25
CA ASN A 84 -10.49 14.83 7.74
C ASN A 84 -11.57 13.75 7.57
N ASN A 85 -11.44 12.92 6.54
CA ASN A 85 -12.39 11.84 6.26
C ASN A 85 -11.70 10.65 5.58
N ARG A 86 -12.39 9.50 5.54
CA ARG A 86 -11.88 8.26 4.95
C ARG A 86 -11.50 8.41 3.47
N SER A 87 -12.29 9.15 2.68
CA SER A 87 -12.06 9.32 1.24
C SER A 87 -10.79 10.11 0.97
N GLU A 88 -10.53 11.18 1.72
CA GLU A 88 -9.31 11.98 1.64
C GLU A 88 -8.08 11.14 1.97
N CYS A 89 -8.14 10.36 3.05
CA CYS A 89 -7.07 9.43 3.43
C CYS A 89 -6.78 8.40 2.33
N GLN A 90 -7.84 7.77 1.79
CA GLN A 90 -7.69 6.77 0.73
C GLN A 90 -7.17 7.39 -0.56
N GLN A 91 -7.68 8.55 -0.95
CA GLN A 91 -7.17 9.27 -2.12
C GLN A 91 -5.71 9.66 -1.92
N PHE A 92 -5.32 10.18 -0.76
CA PHE A 92 -3.92 10.57 -0.55
C PHE A 92 -2.98 9.36 -0.58
N CYS A 93 -3.28 8.31 0.20
CA CYS A 93 -2.37 7.18 0.33
C CYS A 93 -2.42 6.21 -0.85
N ARG A 94 -3.53 6.12 -1.59
CA ARG A 94 -3.71 5.17 -2.72
C ARG A 94 -3.86 5.82 -4.09
N SER A 95 -3.86 7.16 -4.21
CA SER A 95 -3.87 7.81 -5.55
C SER A 95 -2.63 7.52 -6.37
N SER A 96 -1.54 7.17 -5.70
CA SER A 96 -0.27 6.77 -6.28
C SER A 96 0.06 5.33 -5.93
N GLU A 97 -0.80 4.39 -6.34
CA GLU A 97 -0.35 3.03 -6.68
C GLU A 97 0.55 3.09 -7.94
N SER A 98 1.51 4.00 -7.96
CA SER A 98 2.34 4.32 -9.11
C SER A 98 3.69 4.81 -8.62
N SER A 99 4.70 3.94 -8.75
CA SER A 99 6.06 4.21 -9.25
C SER A 99 7.08 3.33 -8.52
#